data_AF-A0A506U7M1-F1
#
_entry.id   AF-A0A506U7M1-F1
#
_cell.length_a   1.000
_cell.length_b   1.000
_cell.length_c   1.000
_cell.angle_alpha   90.00
_cell.angle_beta   90.00
_cell.angle_gamma   90.00
#
_symmetry.space_group_name_H-M   'P 1'
#
loop_
_entity.id
_entity.type
_entity.pdbx_description
1 polymer ?
#
loop_
_entity_poly.entity_id
_entity_poly.type
_entity_poly.pdbx_seq_one_letter_code
_entity_poly.pdbx_strand_id
1 'polypeptide(L)'
;MVDGLAAFNRRWGRMPAAVRRAVQEAMETGARETVEAMNGRTPIPEIIVAWTWGNAPAGSVTLAAADAPDSVGDLRITIYATAVIGSGSFPAIARWFEFGTSERHKKTGQYTGRITASPFFYPTWRSYQRRVKSRLSRAMGKAIRSL
;
A
#
# COMPACT_ATOMS: atom_id res chain seq x y z
N MET A 1 20.37 -12.59 11.16
CA MET A 1 20.09 -11.25 11.73
C MET A 1 20.42 -10.23 10.63
N VAL A 2 19.51 -9.33 10.27
CA VAL A 2 19.74 -8.40 9.13
C VAL A 2 20.53 -7.20 9.65
N ASP A 3 21.86 -7.22 9.56
CA ASP A 3 22.74 -6.16 10.08
C ASP A 3 22.40 -4.76 9.54
N GLY A 4 21.85 -4.70 8.32
CA GLY A 4 21.40 -3.45 7.70
C GLY A 4 20.28 -2.74 8.47
N LEU A 5 19.41 -3.47 9.15
CA LEU A 5 18.27 -2.89 9.87
C LEU A 5 18.69 -2.20 11.16
N ALA A 6 19.57 -2.83 11.94
CA ALA A 6 20.09 -2.24 13.17
C ALA A 6 20.91 -0.96 12.88
N ALA A 7 21.68 -0.98 11.79
CA ALA A 7 22.40 0.20 11.30
C ALA A 7 21.45 1.32 10.86
N PHE A 8 20.35 0.97 10.17
CA PHE A 8 19.31 1.93 9.76
C PHE A 8 18.64 2.59 10.97
N ASN A 9 18.13 1.79 11.92
CA ASN A 9 17.46 2.31 13.12
C ASN A 9 18.37 3.23 13.94
N ARG A 10 19.65 2.89 14.06
CA ARG A 10 20.64 3.74 14.76
C ARG A 10 20.86 5.07 14.05
N ARG A 11 20.95 5.08 12.71
CA ARG A 11 21.08 6.31 11.91
C ARG A 11 19.82 7.16 12.03
N TRP A 12 18.65 6.54 11.94
CA TRP A 12 17.36 7.21 12.06
C TRP A 12 17.13 7.86 13.43
N GLY A 13 17.46 7.16 14.52
CA GLY A 13 17.38 7.70 15.88
C GLY A 13 18.25 8.93 16.09
N ARG A 14 19.39 9.00 15.39
CA ARG A 14 20.32 10.14 15.41
C ARG A 14 19.89 11.31 14.52
N MET A 15 18.92 11.14 13.63
CA MET A 15 18.46 12.24 12.77
C MET A 15 17.74 13.31 13.60
N PRO A 16 17.89 14.60 13.27
CA PRO A 16 17.11 15.64 13.92
C PRO A 16 15.60 15.45 13.69
N ALA A 17 14.80 15.84 14.68
CA ALA A 17 13.35 15.69 14.64
C ALA A 17 12.73 16.38 13.40
N ALA A 18 13.30 17.51 12.98
CA ALA A 18 12.88 18.23 11.77
C ALA A 18 13.01 17.36 10.50
N VAL A 19 14.06 16.55 10.38
CA VAL A 19 14.25 15.66 9.24
C VAL A 19 13.29 14.48 9.27
N ARG A 20 13.05 13.91 10.46
CA ARG A 20 12.09 12.83 10.62
C ARG A 20 10.68 13.27 10.22
N ARG A 21 10.26 14.45 10.67
CA ARG A 21 8.96 15.04 10.32
C ARG A 21 8.82 15.27 8.82
N ALA A 22 9.82 15.88 8.18
CA ALA A 22 9.80 16.12 6.74
C ALA A 22 9.71 14.83 5.90
N VAL A 23 10.35 13.76 6.38
CA VAL A 23 10.26 12.43 5.75
C VAL A 23 8.86 11.83 5.95
N GLN A 24 8.29 11.89 7.16
CA GLN A 24 6.95 11.41 7.44
C GLN A 24 5.91 12.12 6.56
N GLU A 25 5.93 13.45 6.51
CA GLU A 25 5.04 14.26 5.65
C GLU A 25 5.15 13.87 4.16
N ALA A 26 6.37 13.62 3.70
CA ALA A 26 6.63 13.19 2.32
C ALA A 26 6.08 11.79 2.03
N MET A 27 6.17 10.88 3.00
CA MET A 27 5.60 9.54 2.92
C MET A 27 4.07 9.57 2.91
N GLU A 28 3.44 10.32 3.82
CA GLU A 28 1.98 10.49 3.88
C GLU A 28 1.43 11.09 2.59
N THR A 29 2.12 12.09 2.04
CA THR A 29 1.76 12.68 0.75
C THR A 29 1.87 11.67 -0.39
N GLY A 30 2.93 10.86 -0.40
CA GLY A 30 3.08 9.78 -1.38
C GLY A 30 1.97 8.73 -1.28
N ALA A 31 1.60 8.36 -0.06
CA ALA A 31 0.53 7.41 0.21
C ALA A 31 -0.83 7.96 -0.24
N ARG A 32 -1.18 9.18 0.17
CA ARG A 32 -2.44 9.85 -0.16
C ARG A 32 -2.64 9.94 -1.67
N GLU A 33 -1.65 10.43 -2.42
CA GLU A 33 -1.76 10.54 -3.88
C GLU A 33 -1.91 9.18 -4.56
N THR A 34 -1.19 8.16 -4.06
CA THR A 34 -1.26 6.80 -4.62
C THR A 34 -2.63 6.19 -4.36
N VAL A 35 -3.16 6.34 -3.14
CA VAL A 35 -4.48 5.85 -2.74
C VAL A 35 -5.60 6.56 -3.52
N GLU A 36 -5.52 7.87 -3.66
CA GLU A 36 -6.46 8.66 -4.46
C GLU A 36 -6.48 8.17 -5.92
N ALA A 37 -5.29 7.95 -6.49
CA ALA A 37 -5.17 7.40 -7.83
C ALA A 37 -5.72 5.96 -7.95
N MET A 38 -5.57 5.13 -6.93
CA MET A 38 -6.11 3.76 -6.92
C MET A 38 -7.64 3.77 -6.80
N ASN A 39 -8.20 4.57 -5.89
CA ASN A 39 -9.65 4.73 -5.71
C ASN A 39 -10.33 5.31 -6.96
N GLY A 40 -9.66 6.19 -7.71
CA GLY A 40 -10.20 6.66 -9.00
C GLY A 40 -10.27 5.59 -10.10
N ARG A 41 -9.69 4.40 -9.89
CA ARG A 41 -9.63 3.29 -10.85
C ARG A 41 -10.38 2.05 -10.37
N THR A 42 -10.97 2.07 -9.18
CA THR A 42 -11.69 0.91 -8.64
C THR A 42 -12.90 0.60 -9.51
N PRO A 43 -13.14 -0.68 -9.88
CA PRO A 43 -14.23 -1.05 -10.77
C PRO A 43 -15.61 -0.94 -10.13
N ILE A 44 -15.69 -1.00 -8.80
CA ILE A 44 -16.93 -0.92 -8.02
C ILE A 44 -16.70 -0.04 -6.77
N PRO A 45 -17.72 0.69 -6.29
CA PRO A 45 -17.59 1.61 -5.16
C PRO A 45 -17.34 0.92 -3.81
N GLU A 46 -17.66 -0.38 -3.70
CA GLU A 46 -17.43 -1.17 -2.50
C GLU A 46 -15.94 -1.42 -2.24
N ILE A 47 -15.11 -1.37 -3.29
CA ILE A 47 -13.66 -1.51 -3.16
C ILE A 47 -13.09 -0.18 -2.68
N ILE A 48 -12.50 -0.21 -1.49
CA ILE A 48 -11.86 0.95 -0.87
C ILE A 48 -10.38 0.64 -0.70
N VAL A 49 -9.56 1.52 -1.23
CA VAL A 49 -8.12 1.52 -0.99
C VAL A 49 -7.80 2.56 0.08
N ALA A 50 -6.98 2.16 1.05
CA ALA A 50 -6.56 3.00 2.15
C ALA A 50 -5.09 2.75 2.49
N TRP A 51 -4.54 3.56 3.40
CA TRP A 51 -3.20 3.39 3.91
C TRP A 51 -3.16 3.52 5.43
N THR A 52 -2.15 2.93 6.05
CA THR A 52 -1.87 3.05 7.49
C THR A 52 -0.37 3.07 7.75
N TRP A 53 0.02 3.63 8.88
CA TRP A 53 1.32 3.37 9.46
C TRP A 53 1.38 1.95 10.02
N GLY A 54 2.52 1.27 9.90
CA GLY A 54 2.73 -0.07 10.44
C GLY A 54 2.07 -1.18 9.63
N ASN A 55 1.37 -2.10 10.29
CA ASN A 55 0.73 -3.28 9.69
C ASN A 55 -0.65 -2.94 9.13
N ALA A 56 -1.01 -3.55 7.99
CA ALA A 56 -2.36 -3.44 7.46
C ALA A 56 -3.36 -4.11 8.43
N PRO A 57 -4.62 -3.62 8.52
CA PRO A 57 -5.62 -4.21 9.41
C PRO A 57 -5.93 -5.66 9.04
N ALA A 58 -6.34 -6.46 10.03
CA ALA A 58 -6.68 -7.87 9.84
C ALA A 58 -7.78 -8.02 8.79
N GLY A 59 -7.58 -8.95 7.85
CA GLY A 59 -8.46 -9.03 6.69
C GLY A 59 -8.31 -7.79 5.81
N SER A 60 -7.10 -7.52 5.35
CA SER A 60 -6.85 -6.61 4.22
C SER A 60 -5.90 -7.30 3.26
N VAL A 61 -5.99 -6.96 1.98
CA VAL A 61 -5.11 -7.54 0.98
C VAL A 61 -3.82 -6.71 0.95
N THR A 62 -2.82 -7.17 1.70
CA THR A 62 -1.45 -6.64 1.66
C THR A 62 -0.67 -7.35 0.56
N LEU A 63 -0.68 -6.76 -0.63
CA LEU A 63 -0.15 -7.38 -1.85
C LEU A 63 1.31 -7.03 -2.13
N ALA A 64 1.86 -6.04 -1.42
CA ALA A 64 3.27 -5.69 -1.39
C ALA A 64 3.63 -5.18 0.01
N ALA A 65 4.00 -6.07 0.91
CA ALA A 65 4.77 -5.70 2.09
C ALA A 65 6.25 -5.86 1.73
N ALA A 66 7.06 -4.83 1.95
CA ALA A 66 8.47 -5.10 2.16
C ALA A 66 8.57 -5.86 3.49
N ASP A 67 9.34 -6.96 3.52
CA ASP A 67 9.74 -7.64 4.75
C ASP A 67 10.64 -6.70 5.58
N ALA A 68 10.02 -5.69 6.17
CA ALA A 68 10.60 -4.82 7.16
C ALA A 68 10.13 -5.35 8.52
N PRO A 69 11.05 -5.78 9.39
CA PRO A 69 10.71 -6.23 10.74
C PRO A 69 9.89 -5.18 11.48
N ASP A 70 9.03 -5.63 12.41
CA ASP A 70 8.13 -4.75 13.19
C ASP A 70 8.85 -3.59 13.91
N SER A 71 10.18 -3.68 14.08
CA SER A 71 11.04 -2.62 14.60
C SER A 71 11.21 -1.40 13.68
N VAL A 72 10.51 -1.34 12.54
CA VAL A 72 10.38 -0.16 11.66
C VAL A 72 8.96 0.44 11.71
N GLY A 73 8.11 0.04 12.65
CA GLY A 73 6.70 0.45 12.73
C GLY A 73 6.43 1.95 12.47
N ASP A 74 7.30 2.83 12.96
CA ASP A 74 7.21 4.29 12.84
C ASP A 74 7.51 4.85 11.43
N LEU A 75 8.02 4.02 10.52
CA LEU A 75 8.53 4.42 9.21
C LEU A 75 8.06 3.50 8.08
N ARG A 76 6.97 2.77 8.30
CA ARG A 76 6.37 1.94 7.27
C ARG A 76 4.96 2.43 6.99
N ILE A 77 4.70 2.80 5.74
CA ILE A 77 3.33 2.95 5.25
C ILE A 77 2.94 1.68 4.52
N THR A 78 1.78 1.14 4.88
CA THR A 78 1.16 0.04 4.15
C THR A 78 -0.10 0.53 3.47
N ILE A 79 -0.14 0.39 2.14
CA ILE A 79 -1.31 0.62 1.31
C ILE A 79 -2.02 -0.72 1.15
N TYR A 80 -3.32 -0.75 1.38
CA TYR A 80 -4.13 -1.96 1.33
C TYR A 80 -5.47 -1.70 0.65
N ALA A 81 -6.03 -2.74 0.06
CA ALA A 81 -7.37 -2.72 -0.52
C ALA A 81 -8.30 -3.62 0.31
N THR A 82 -9.51 -3.14 0.53
CA THR A 82 -10.61 -3.89 1.09
C THR A 82 -11.87 -3.72 0.24
N ALA A 83 -12.85 -4.60 0.41
CA ALA A 83 -14.19 -4.38 -0.12
C ALA A 83 -15.19 -4.44 1.03
N VAL A 84 -16.05 -3.44 1.15
CA VAL A 84 -17.12 -3.42 2.18
C VAL A 84 -18.42 -3.88 1.54
N ILE A 85 -18.94 -5.02 1.97
CA ILE A 85 -20.23 -5.54 1.50
C ILE A 85 -21.12 -5.84 2.70
N GLY A 86 -22.26 -5.16 2.78
CA GLY A 86 -23.16 -5.26 3.92
C GLY A 86 -22.46 -4.84 5.22
N SER A 87 -22.51 -5.69 6.25
CA SER A 87 -21.89 -5.43 7.55
C SER A 87 -20.43 -5.92 7.67
N GLY A 88 -19.81 -6.36 6.57
CA GLY A 88 -18.51 -7.04 6.60
C GLY A 88 -17.48 -6.50 5.60
N SER A 89 -16.20 -6.65 5.97
CA SER A 89 -15.05 -6.44 5.10
C SER A 89 -14.67 -7.76 4.42
N PHE A 90 -14.68 -7.79 3.09
CA PHE A 90 -14.35 -8.96 2.26
C PHE A 90 -13.19 -8.65 1.31
N PRO A 91 -11.95 -8.73 1.79
CA PRO A 91 -10.76 -8.32 1.05
C PRO A 91 -10.50 -9.17 -0.19
N ALA A 92 -10.96 -10.43 -0.16
CA ALA A 92 -10.87 -11.34 -1.29
C ALA A 92 -11.49 -10.77 -2.57
N ILE A 93 -12.50 -9.92 -2.45
CA ILE A 93 -13.21 -9.31 -3.58
C ILE A 93 -12.30 -8.32 -4.31
N ALA A 94 -11.61 -7.45 -3.58
CA ALA A 94 -10.62 -6.54 -4.16
C ALA A 94 -9.56 -7.31 -4.97
N ARG A 95 -9.09 -8.46 -4.44
CA ARG A 95 -8.14 -9.33 -5.14
C ARG A 95 -8.75 -9.98 -6.40
N TRP A 96 -9.99 -10.43 -6.34
CA TRP A 96 -10.66 -11.03 -7.49
C TRP A 96 -10.87 -10.02 -8.62
N PHE A 97 -11.17 -8.77 -8.30
CA PHE A 97 -11.26 -7.72 -9.32
C PHE A 97 -9.88 -7.34 -9.86
N GLU A 98 -8.84 -7.26 -9.02
CA GLU A 98 -7.48 -6.92 -9.47
C GLU A 98 -6.93 -7.93 -10.50
N PHE A 99 -7.13 -9.23 -10.27
CA PHE A 99 -6.54 -10.29 -11.09
C PHE A 99 -7.52 -11.01 -12.02
N GLY A 100 -8.82 -10.86 -11.78
CA GLY A 100 -9.85 -11.72 -12.36
C GLY A 100 -9.91 -13.10 -11.69
N THR A 101 -10.90 -13.89 -12.08
CA THR A 101 -11.02 -15.30 -11.69
C THR A 101 -11.03 -16.20 -12.92
N SER A 102 -10.80 -17.49 -12.74
CA SER A 102 -11.16 -18.48 -13.76
C SER A 102 -12.68 -18.60 -13.91
N GLU A 103 -13.10 -19.25 -14.98
CA GLU A 103 -14.51 -19.62 -15.17
C GLU A 103 -14.95 -20.59 -14.08
N ARG A 104 -16.16 -20.36 -13.56
CA ARG A 104 -16.76 -21.19 -12.51
C ARG A 104 -17.88 -22.03 -13.11
N HIS A 105 -17.86 -23.32 -12.81
CA HIS A 105 -18.89 -24.27 -13.22
C HIS A 105 -19.45 -24.98 -12.00
N LYS A 106 -20.75 -25.30 -12.02
CA LYS A 106 -21.35 -26.21 -11.04
C LYS A 106 -20.89 -27.65 -11.30
N LYS A 107 -21.08 -28.54 -10.33
CA LYS A 107 -20.87 -29.99 -10.52
C LYS A 107 -21.67 -30.57 -11.69
N THR A 108 -22.78 -29.93 -12.05
CA THR A 108 -23.64 -30.27 -13.20
C THR A 108 -23.10 -29.76 -14.54
N GLY A 109 -21.93 -29.12 -14.59
CA GLY A 109 -21.33 -28.52 -15.79
C GLY A 109 -21.81 -27.11 -16.13
N GLN A 110 -22.89 -26.63 -15.50
CA GLN A 110 -23.48 -25.32 -15.79
C GLN A 110 -22.51 -24.17 -15.45
N TYR A 111 -22.27 -23.28 -16.43
CA TYR A 111 -21.49 -22.06 -16.26
C TYR A 111 -22.14 -21.11 -15.24
N THR A 112 -21.33 -20.58 -14.33
CA THR A 112 -21.74 -19.72 -13.20
C THR A 112 -21.10 -18.33 -13.26
N GLY A 113 -20.26 -18.07 -14.26
CA GLY A 113 -19.64 -16.76 -14.46
C GLY A 113 -18.14 -16.72 -14.18
N ARG A 114 -17.55 -15.60 -14.58
CA ARG A 114 -16.14 -15.23 -14.37
C ARG A 114 -16.06 -13.76 -13.98
N ILE A 115 -15.12 -13.40 -13.11
CA ILE A 115 -14.76 -11.98 -12.89
C ILE A 115 -13.66 -11.62 -13.88
N THR A 116 -13.92 -10.64 -14.73
CA THR A 116 -12.90 -10.07 -15.62
C THR A 116 -11.94 -9.19 -14.82
N ALA A 117 -10.64 -9.33 -15.06
CA ALA A 117 -9.64 -8.53 -14.40
C ALA A 117 -9.82 -7.04 -14.73
N SER A 118 -9.85 -6.20 -13.70
CA SER A 118 -9.84 -4.74 -13.78
C SER A 118 -8.78 -4.24 -12.81
N PRO A 119 -7.51 -4.19 -13.23
CA PRO A 119 -6.40 -3.93 -12.32
C PRO A 119 -6.35 -2.43 -11.98
N PHE A 120 -6.46 -2.13 -10.69
CA PHE A 120 -6.49 -0.78 -10.13
C PHE A 120 -5.32 -0.54 -9.15
N PHE A 121 -4.80 -1.61 -8.54
CA PHE A 121 -3.81 -1.53 -7.48
C PHE A 121 -2.37 -1.55 -8.03
N TYR A 122 -1.93 -2.67 -8.60
CA TYR A 122 -0.51 -2.83 -8.97
C TYR A 122 -0.04 -1.94 -10.11
N PRO A 123 -0.81 -1.74 -11.21
CA PRO A 123 -0.39 -0.82 -12.26
C PRO A 123 -0.22 0.60 -11.72
N THR A 124 -1.15 1.05 -10.87
CA THR A 124 -1.09 2.35 -10.22
C THR A 124 0.13 2.44 -9.32
N TRP A 125 0.36 1.46 -8.44
CA TRP A 125 1.55 1.42 -7.58
C TRP A 125 2.85 1.52 -8.37
N ARG A 126 3.01 0.71 -9.44
CA ARG A 126 4.21 0.73 -10.29
C ARG A 126 4.45 2.10 -10.93
N SER A 127 3.39 2.77 -11.36
CA SER A 127 3.50 4.11 -11.95
C SER A 127 3.89 5.18 -10.91
N TYR A 128 3.42 5.04 -9.66
CA TYR A 128 3.70 5.99 -8.57
C TYR A 128 5.01 5.71 -7.82
N GLN A 129 5.53 4.48 -7.88
CA GLN A 129 6.72 4.06 -7.12
C GLN A 129 7.92 4.99 -7.32
N ARG A 130 8.18 5.41 -8.57
CA ARG A 130 9.28 6.35 -8.89
C ARG A 130 9.03 7.74 -8.31
N ARG A 131 7.79 8.23 -8.37
CA ARG A 131 7.37 9.53 -7.83
C ARG A 131 7.51 9.57 -6.32
N VAL A 132 7.04 8.54 -5.62
CA VAL A 132 7.16 8.41 -4.17
C VAL A 132 8.63 8.36 -3.75
N LYS A 133 9.46 7.54 -4.42
CA LYS A 133 10.91 7.48 -4.14
C LYS A 133 11.59 8.83 -4.35
N SER A 134 11.30 9.50 -5.47
CA SER A 134 11.90 10.82 -5.77
C SER A 134 11.50 11.87 -4.73
N ARG A 135 10.23 11.89 -4.32
CA ARG A 135 9.73 12.79 -3.27
C ARG A 135 10.46 12.56 -1.95
N LEU A 136 10.58 11.31 -1.52
CA LEU A 136 11.28 10.95 -0.29
C LEU A 136 12.74 11.45 -0.33
N SER A 137 13.47 11.17 -1.41
CA SER A 137 14.86 11.62 -1.56
C SER A 137 14.98 13.16 -1.52
N ARG A 138 14.05 13.88 -2.16
CA ARG A 138 14.04 15.36 -2.16
C ARG A 138 13.70 15.92 -0.78
N ALA A 139 12.73 15.34 -0.08
CA ALA A 139 12.34 15.77 1.26
C ALA A 139 13.51 15.59 2.24
N MET A 140 14.17 14.43 2.20
CA MET A 140 15.40 14.19 2.97
C MET A 140 16.48 15.22 2.65
N GLY A 141 16.80 15.44 1.37
CA GLY A 141 17.85 16.38 0.97
C GLY A 141 17.51 17.85 1.27
N LYS A 142 16.24 18.24 1.27
CA LYS A 142 15.80 19.58 1.72
C LYS A 142 15.94 19.71 3.22
N ALA A 143 15.47 18.72 3.97
CA ALA A 143 15.50 18.75 5.42
C ALA A 143 16.94 18.76 5.98
N ILE A 144 17.86 18.02 5.36
CA ILE A 144 19.29 18.02 5.73
C ILE A 144 19.93 19.39 5.47
N ARG A 145 19.56 20.08 4.37
CA ARG A 145 20.08 21.41 4.05
C ARG A 145 19.51 22.53 4.93
N SER A 146 18.39 22.29 5.60
CA SER A 146 17.75 23.24 6.52
C SER A 146 18.14 23.04 7.98
N LEU A 147 19.08 22.13 8.26
CA LEU A 147 19.74 21.98 9.56
C LEU A 147 20.94 22.92 9.62
#